data_AF-A0A2G9T5L9-F1
#
_entry.id   AF-A0A2G9T5L9-F1
#
_cell.length_a   1.000
_cell.length_b   1.000
_cell.length_c   1.000
_cell.angle_alpha   90.00
_cell.angle_beta   90.00
_cell.angle_gamma   90.00
#
_symmetry.space_group_name_H-M   'P 1'
#
loop_
_entity.id
_entity.type
_entity.pdbx_description
1 polymer ?
#
loop_
_entity_poly.entity_id
_entity_poly.type
_entity_poly.pdbx_seq_one_letter_code
_entity_poly.pdbx_strand_id
1 'polypeptide(L)'
;YGVDCDPNAACVDTPEGFQCVCQPGFADVSSSVSKMPGRKCVEVVNECTTGKADCSCNADCFDRDEGYECKCRPGFVDASPDTAKYPGRVCNRPKSPEHYGQTSRQ
;
A
#
# COMPACT_ATOMS: atom_id res chain seq x y z
N TYR A 1 17.16 -12.78 -27.23
CA TYR A 1 15.76 -12.83 -26.78
C TYR A 1 15.68 -12.09 -25.46
N GLY A 2 15.20 -10.84 -25.47
CA GLY A 2 15.05 -10.04 -24.26
C GLY A 2 13.65 -10.21 -23.72
N VAL A 3 13.51 -11.01 -22.66
CA VAL A 3 12.27 -11.13 -21.91
C VAL A 3 12.27 -10.01 -20.88
N ASP A 4 11.28 -9.13 -20.95
CA ASP A 4 11.16 -7.97 -20.05
C ASP A 4 10.27 -8.32 -18.86
N CYS A 5 10.63 -9.34 -18.08
CA CYS A 5 9.96 -9.63 -16.81
C CYS A 5 10.60 -8.83 -15.68
N ASP A 6 9.82 -8.51 -14.64
CA ASP A 6 10.37 -7.99 -13.39
C ASP A 6 11.40 -8.99 -12.82
N PRO A 7 12.50 -8.54 -12.16
CA PRO A 7 13.45 -9.44 -11.51
C PRO A 7 12.83 -10.42 -10.51
N ASN A 8 11.70 -10.05 -9.90
CA ASN A 8 10.93 -10.88 -8.97
C ASN A 8 9.78 -11.63 -9.66
N ALA A 9 9.82 -11.75 -10.99
CA ALA A 9 8.89 -12.56 -11.77
C ALA A 9 9.59 -13.74 -12.44
N ALA A 10 8.89 -14.86 -12.55
CA ALA A 10 9.26 -15.99 -13.38
C ALA A 10 8.72 -15.81 -14.80
N CYS A 11 9.56 -16.05 -15.81
CA CYS A 11 9.12 -16.18 -17.19
C CYS A 11 8.62 -17.61 -17.43
N VAL A 12 7.37 -17.75 -17.85
CA VAL A 12 6.71 -19.04 -18.10
C VAL A 12 6.28 -19.10 -19.56
N ASP A 13 6.74 -20.13 -20.28
CA ASP A 13 6.32 -20.36 -21.66
C ASP A 13 4.83 -20.72 -21.74
N THR A 14 4.15 -20.16 -22.72
CA THR A 14 2.74 -20.42 -23.03
C THR A 14 2.62 -20.90 -24.47
N PRO A 15 1.50 -21.54 -24.86
CA PRO A 15 1.27 -21.90 -26.27
C PRO A 15 1.33 -20.70 -27.22
N GLU A 16 1.07 -19.49 -26.72
CA GLU A 16 1.08 -18.24 -27.49
C GLU A 16 2.38 -17.44 -27.37
N GLY A 17 3.37 -17.95 -26.62
CA GLY A 17 4.66 -17.27 -26.40
C GLY A 17 5.17 -17.45 -24.97
N PHE A 18 5.14 -16.39 -24.18
CA PHE A 18 5.53 -16.41 -22.77
C PHE A 18 4.68 -15.42 -21.96
N GLN A 19 4.60 -15.64 -20.65
CA GLN A 19 4.04 -14.69 -19.69
C GLN A 19 4.94 -14.57 -18.47
N CYS A 20 4.99 -13.40 -17.86
CA CYS A 20 5.68 -13.20 -16.59
C CYS A 20 4.69 -13.40 -15.43
N VAL A 21 5.12 -14.07 -14.38
CA VAL A 21 4.31 -14.33 -13.18
C VAL A 21 5.13 -13.95 -11.96
N CYS A 22 4.62 -13.08 -11.09
CA CYS A 22 5.34 -12.72 -9.85
C CYS A 22 5.63 -13.95 -9.00
N GLN A 23 6.80 -13.96 -8.37
CA GLN A 23 7.20 -15.03 -7.47
C GLN A 23 6.32 -15.06 -6.21
N PRO A 24 6.22 -16.21 -5.51
CA PRO A 24 5.51 -16.28 -4.24
C PRO A 24 6.00 -15.23 -3.24
N GLY A 25 5.07 -14.55 -2.58
CA GLY A 25 5.38 -13.42 -1.70
C GLY A 25 5.50 -12.07 -2.42
N PHE A 26 5.27 -12.01 -3.73
CA PHE A 26 5.21 -10.77 -4.50
C PHE A 26 3.83 -10.57 -5.14
N ALA A 27 3.32 -9.34 -5.09
CA ALA A 27 2.10 -8.91 -5.75
C ALA A 27 2.41 -8.23 -7.09
N ASP A 28 1.58 -8.49 -8.11
CA ASP A 28 1.67 -7.84 -9.41
C ASP A 28 0.95 -6.49 -9.39
N VAL A 29 1.72 -5.42 -9.50
CA VAL A 29 1.23 -4.03 -9.54
C VAL A 29 1.56 -3.37 -10.89
N SER A 30 1.72 -4.18 -11.94
CA SER A 30 1.94 -3.70 -13.30
C SER A 30 0.76 -2.82 -13.75
N SER A 31 1.05 -1.71 -14.43
CA SER A 31 -0.01 -0.79 -14.93
C SER A 31 -0.95 -1.43 -15.96
N SER A 32 -0.58 -2.58 -16.51
CA SER A 32 -1.35 -3.32 -17.51
C SER A 32 -1.30 -4.82 -17.24
N VAL A 33 -1.61 -5.26 -16.02
CA VAL A 33 -1.63 -6.69 -15.62
C VAL A 33 -2.32 -7.58 -16.66
N SER A 34 -3.45 -7.14 -17.22
CA SER A 34 -4.22 -7.94 -18.19
C SER A 34 -3.54 -8.15 -19.55
N LYS A 35 -2.53 -7.35 -19.90
CA LYS A 35 -1.80 -7.44 -21.18
C LYS A 35 -0.33 -7.81 -21.00
N MET A 36 0.29 -7.29 -19.95
CA MET A 36 1.68 -7.50 -19.60
C MET A 36 1.76 -7.73 -18.09
N PRO A 37 1.40 -8.94 -17.62
CA PRO A 37 1.57 -9.30 -16.22
C PRO A 37 3.06 -9.43 -15.88
N GLY A 38 3.38 -9.38 -14.58
CA GLY A 38 4.70 -9.64 -14.02
C GLY A 38 5.79 -8.66 -14.46
N ARG A 39 5.43 -7.42 -14.78
CA ARG A 39 6.35 -6.33 -15.15
C ARG A 39 6.75 -5.44 -13.99
N LYS A 40 5.95 -5.46 -12.92
CA LYS A 40 6.24 -4.81 -11.65
C LYS A 40 5.74 -5.69 -10.53
N CYS A 41 6.66 -6.39 -9.87
CA CYS A 41 6.37 -7.29 -8.75
C CYS A 41 6.91 -6.68 -7.47
N VAL A 42 6.03 -6.38 -6.52
CA VAL A 42 6.39 -5.79 -5.22
C VAL A 42 6.26 -6.82 -4.12
N GLU A 43 7.23 -6.85 -3.21
CA GLU A 43 7.20 -7.77 -2.06
C GLU A 43 5.97 -7.46 -1.20
N VAL A 44 5.22 -8.49 -0.85
CA VAL A 44 4.09 -8.40 0.08
C VAL A 44 4.68 -8.43 1.49
N VAL A 45 4.92 -7.26 2.04
CA VAL A 45 5.41 -7.08 3.40
C VAL A 45 4.28 -6.52 4.23
N ASN A 46 4.05 -7.12 5.40
CA ASN A 46 3.14 -6.54 6.37
C ASN A 46 3.90 -5.60 7.32
N GLU A 47 3.96 -4.31 7.00
CA GLU A 47 4.69 -3.33 7.81
C GLU A 47 4.07 -3.12 9.19
N CYS A 48 2.77 -3.39 9.33
CA CYS A 48 2.04 -3.29 10.59
C CYS A 48 2.51 -4.33 11.63
N THR A 49 2.76 -5.57 11.20
CA THR A 49 3.20 -6.66 12.09
C THR A 49 4.71 -6.65 12.31
N THR A 50 5.48 -6.18 11.33
CA THR A 50 6.93 -6.07 11.43
C THR A 50 7.41 -4.83 12.19
N GLY A 51 6.50 -3.92 12.54
CA GLY A 51 6.82 -2.66 13.22
C GLY A 51 7.58 -1.68 12.33
N LYS A 52 7.58 -1.89 11.00
CA LYS A 52 8.18 -1.00 10.01
C LYS A 52 7.25 0.15 9.64
N ALA A 53 5.98 0.08 10.03
CA ALA A 53 5.01 1.13 9.81
C ALA A 53 5.30 2.37 10.67
N ASP A 54 5.41 3.55 10.05
CA ASP A 54 5.73 4.82 10.72
C ASP A 54 4.49 5.56 11.25
N CYS A 55 3.46 4.82 11.64
CA CYS A 55 2.16 5.38 11.97
C CYS A 55 2.16 6.05 13.33
N SER A 56 1.29 7.04 13.50
CA SER A 56 1.13 7.67 14.80
C SER A 56 0.76 6.64 15.85
N CYS A 57 1.22 6.81 17.09
CA CYS A 57 0.79 5.97 18.21
C CYS A 57 -0.73 6.04 18.48
N ASN A 58 -1.39 7.09 17.98
CA ASN A 58 -2.85 7.25 18.02
C ASN A 58 -3.54 6.87 16.69
N ALA A 59 -2.85 6.15 15.81
CA ALA A 59 -3.40 5.61 14.57
C ALA A 59 -3.49 4.09 14.60
N ASP A 60 -4.37 3.56 13.77
CA ASP A 60 -4.40 2.14 13.40
C ASP A 60 -3.66 1.96 12.07
N CYS A 61 -2.94 0.84 11.95
CA CYS A 61 -2.20 0.45 10.75
C CYS A 61 -3.00 -0.60 9.98
N PHE A 62 -3.11 -0.40 8.67
CA PHE A 62 -3.80 -1.28 7.75
C PHE A 62 -2.82 -1.72 6.67
N ASP A 63 -2.54 -3.00 6.66
CA ASP A 63 -1.75 -3.65 5.63
C ASP A 63 -2.48 -3.59 4.28
N ARG A 64 -1.74 -3.34 3.20
CA ARG A 64 -2.24 -3.25 1.83
C ARG A 64 -1.37 -4.12 0.92
N ASP A 65 -1.91 -4.45 -0.26
CA ASP A 65 -1.13 -5.18 -1.27
C ASP A 65 0.10 -4.38 -1.75
N GLU A 66 0.02 -3.04 -1.68
CA GLU A 66 1.11 -2.11 -1.92
C GLU A 66 1.40 -1.29 -0.64
N GLY A 67 2.17 -1.89 0.27
CA GLY A 67 2.60 -1.28 1.53
C GLY A 67 1.50 -1.19 2.58
N TYR A 68 1.35 -0.04 3.23
CA TYR A 68 0.43 0.12 4.35
C TYR A 68 -0.17 1.52 4.41
N GLU A 69 -1.39 1.60 4.95
CA GLU A 69 -2.12 2.83 5.20
C GLU A 69 -2.31 3.01 6.70
N CYS A 70 -2.26 4.25 7.18
CA CYS A 70 -2.60 4.54 8.56
C CYS A 70 -3.72 5.55 8.69
N LYS A 71 -4.54 5.30 9.71
CA LYS A 71 -5.74 6.09 9.97
C LYS A 71 -5.78 6.44 11.43
N CYS A 72 -5.94 7.72 11.74
CA CYS A 72 -6.13 8.15 13.12
C CYS A 72 -7.31 7.42 13.76
N ARG A 73 -7.10 6.94 14.99
CA ARG A 73 -8.15 6.31 15.78
C ARG A 73 -9.32 7.27 16.00
N PRO A 74 -10.54 6.75 16.20
CA PRO A 74 -11.68 7.59 16.55
C PRO A 74 -11.35 8.56 17.70
N GLY A 75 -11.68 9.83 17.51
CA GLY A 75 -11.37 10.90 18.47
C GLY A 75 -10.01 11.56 18.30
N PHE A 76 -9.26 11.24 17.26
CA PHE A 76 -8.07 11.98 16.83
C PHE A 76 -8.26 12.59 15.45
N VAL A 77 -7.62 13.74 15.21
CA VAL A 77 -7.63 14.44 13.93
C VAL A 77 -6.27 14.27 13.26
N ASP A 78 -6.29 13.94 11.97
CA ASP A 78 -5.10 13.83 11.16
C ASP A 78 -4.50 15.21 10.90
N ALA A 79 -3.26 15.40 11.33
CA ALA A 79 -2.46 16.60 11.16
C ALA A 79 -1.18 16.30 10.36
N SER A 80 -1.16 15.21 9.61
CA SER A 80 -0.04 14.84 8.74
C SER A 80 0.15 15.90 7.65
N PRO A 81 1.39 16.26 7.27
CA PRO A 81 1.63 17.29 6.26
C PRO A 81 1.04 16.98 4.88
N ASP A 82 0.97 15.69 4.53
CA ASP A 82 0.39 15.19 3.29
C ASP A 82 -0.58 14.06 3.62
N THR A 83 -1.83 14.41 3.88
CA THR A 83 -2.89 13.45 4.23
C THR A 83 -3.34 12.62 3.03
N ALA A 84 -3.08 13.08 1.80
CA ALA A 84 -3.46 12.35 0.58
C ALA A 84 -2.51 11.18 0.32
N LYS A 85 -1.23 11.35 0.64
CA LYS A 85 -0.19 10.33 0.41
C LYS A 85 0.23 9.59 1.67
N TYR A 86 0.27 10.27 2.82
CA TYR A 86 0.76 9.73 4.08
C TYR A 86 -0.19 10.07 5.25
N PRO A 87 -1.42 9.54 5.24
CA PRO A 87 -2.35 9.75 6.34
C PRO A 87 -1.90 9.03 7.62
N GLY A 88 -2.43 9.51 8.75
CA GLY A 88 -2.32 8.85 10.06
C GLY A 88 -0.91 8.86 10.67
N ARG A 89 0.02 9.68 10.15
CA ARG A 89 1.38 9.81 10.70
C ARG A 89 1.43 10.76 11.88
N VAL A 90 0.56 11.76 11.89
CA VAL A 90 0.39 12.71 12.98
C VAL A 90 -1.09 12.76 13.39
N CYS A 91 -1.42 12.19 14.54
CA CYS A 91 -2.79 12.15 15.06
C CYS A 91 -2.89 12.90 16.37
N ASN A 92 -3.55 14.05 16.34
CA ASN A 92 -3.67 14.97 17.47
C ASN A 92 -5.05 14.91 18.10
N ARG A 93 -5.14 15.19 19.40
CA ARG A 93 -6.44 15.35 20.07
C ARG A 93 -7.16 16.58 19.48
N PRO A 94 -8.46 16.47 19.15
CA PRO A 94 -9.24 17.59 18.68
C PRO A 94 -9.30 18.69 19.75
N LYS A 95 -9.14 19.95 19.33
CA LYS A 95 -9.19 21.11 20.23
C LYS A 95 -10.62 21.50 20.64
N SER A 96 -11.62 21.00 19.92
CA SER A 96 -13.05 21.22 20.22
C SER A 96 -13.86 19.92 20.02
N PRO A 97 -14.98 19.75 20.74
CA PRO A 97 -15.85 18.56 20.62
C PRO A 97 -16.45 18.35 19.22
N GLU A 98 -16.53 19.40 18.41
CA GLU A 98 -17.14 19.40 17.07
C GLU A 98 -16.33 18.59 16.05
N HIS A 99 -15.04 18.33 16.32
CA HIS A 99 -14.15 17.55 15.43
C HIS A 99 -14.05 16.07 15.81
N TYR A 100 -14.84 15.58 16.78
CA TYR A 100 -14.87 14.16 17.11
C TYR A 100 -15.59 13.38 16.00
N GLY A 101 -14.83 12.89 15.00
CA GLY A 101 -15.33 11.95 13.98
C GLY A 101 -15.71 12.52 12.62
N GLN A 102 -15.24 13.71 12.23
CA GLN A 102 -15.60 14.28 10.92
C GLN A 102 -14.77 13.69 9.76
N THR A 103 -15.41 12.80 9.00
CA THR A 103 -15.11 12.60 7.58
C THR A 103 -15.45 13.90 6.84
N SER A 104 -14.50 14.80 6.67
CA SER A 104 -14.72 16.03 5.89
C SER A 104 -14.80 15.69 4.40
N ARG A 105 -16.01 15.39 3.90
CA ARG A 105 -16.35 15.61 2.49
C ARG A 105 -16.60 17.10 2.30
N GLN A 106 -15.77 17.76 1.51
CA GLN A 106 -16.14 18.92 0.72
C GLN A 106 -16.19 18.47 -0.74
#